data_AF-A0A4R6IJZ4-F1
#
_entry.id   AF-A0A4R6IJZ4-F1
#
_cell.length_a   1.000
_cell.length_b   1.000
_cell.length_c   1.000
_cell.angle_alpha   90.00
_cell.angle_beta   90.00
_cell.angle_gamma   90.00
#
_symmetry.space_group_name_H-M   'P 1'
#
loop_
_entity.id
_entity.type
_entity.pdbx_description
1 polymer ?
#
loop_
_entity_poly.entity_id
_entity_poly.type
_entity_poly.pdbx_seq_one_letter_code
_entity_poly.pdbx_strand_id
1 'polypeptide(L)'
;MPVLTWSCLDKPLDLDDLLVCIQASEIILTSKRLNRRLVPRLASAYNYSRSDLSVYRFLSDLQHQNLKSNLAFDIQSFFPDLDYYPRVLFKNIIVSPARWKMVLLAFKGDLTEAKNDINGLRIWLDERNITYPFRTGMADQTLLFDPQKGDDLQAFLAYLKQQKSDVIYLNEALLGKQNSVHDELGSPYHAEYLVNYSHSQTIYRPFEPTKLRVSKPNEIENYQLPGGEWLYFEIYLSEFRTNEILLKYVAEFIRQQKRHVKKWFFIRYNDPAAHLRLRFQLRRPEGLQSLVTAMDNLLNGVVKSGIVKSLELKTYVRESERYGPTRILLVEEYFFQDSKYCMGLLRTAVATDTLYVTSLLYLQGLLGICYTNLEERISFVKTIGDQFSKERKTTKAGFKNINRSYQALIDNFDNLTIAKYANMGRRQQHILVKILDLCDPGDIEPMVADLVHMHINRLFSSDQRIHELIIYQYLRKLLLARRVGL
;
A
#
# COMPACT_ATOMS: atom_id res chain seq x y z
N MET A 1 -25.27 9.30 6.13
CA MET A 1 -25.17 8.65 4.81
C MET A 1 -25.85 7.30 4.92
N PRO A 2 -26.99 7.12 4.26
CA PRO A 2 -27.74 5.87 4.30
C PRO A 2 -26.96 4.77 3.56
N VAL A 3 -26.85 3.59 4.16
CA VAL A 3 -26.35 2.38 3.51
C VAL A 3 -27.40 1.30 3.73
N LEU A 4 -28.06 0.86 2.66
CA LEU A 4 -29.22 -0.06 2.71
C LEU A 4 -30.33 0.38 3.69
N THR A 5 -30.50 1.68 3.84
CA THR A 5 -31.53 2.30 4.69
C THR A 5 -31.97 3.63 4.06
N TRP A 6 -32.92 4.31 4.67
CA TRP A 6 -33.35 5.65 4.28
C TRP A 6 -32.81 6.70 5.26
N SER A 7 -32.65 7.93 4.80
CA SER A 7 -32.28 9.06 5.65
C SER A 7 -33.51 9.88 6.01
N CYS A 8 -33.57 10.36 7.25
CA CYS A 8 -34.57 11.36 7.66
C CYS A 8 -34.13 12.80 7.35
N LEU A 9 -33.01 13.00 6.65
CA LEU A 9 -32.53 14.32 6.22
C LEU A 9 -33.07 14.62 4.82
N ASP A 10 -33.46 15.87 4.57
CA ASP A 10 -33.95 16.30 3.24
C ASP A 10 -32.89 16.17 2.13
N LYS A 11 -31.61 16.29 2.51
CA LYS A 11 -30.47 16.26 1.58
C LYS A 11 -29.36 15.36 2.14
N PRO A 12 -29.54 14.02 2.12
CA PRO A 12 -28.49 13.12 2.56
C PRO A 12 -27.26 13.21 1.65
N LEU A 13 -26.12 12.80 2.19
CA LEU A 13 -24.95 12.47 1.38
C LEU A 13 -25.09 11.02 0.92
N ASP A 14 -25.07 10.83 -0.40
CA ASP A 14 -25.13 9.53 -1.05
C ASP A 14 -23.72 8.97 -1.28
N LEU A 15 -23.62 7.66 -1.46
CA LEU A 15 -22.34 7.01 -1.75
C LEU A 15 -21.70 7.51 -3.05
N ASP A 16 -22.50 7.83 -4.06
CA ASP A 16 -22.02 8.36 -5.34
C ASP A 16 -21.39 9.75 -5.21
N ASP A 17 -21.66 10.47 -4.12
CA ASP A 17 -21.05 11.76 -3.82
C ASP A 17 -19.66 11.61 -3.20
N LEU A 18 -19.28 10.41 -2.73
CA LEU A 18 -17.97 10.16 -2.14
C LEU A 18 -16.86 10.07 -3.21
N LEU A 19 -15.76 10.76 -2.96
CA LEU A 19 -14.48 10.56 -3.61
C LEU A 19 -13.48 10.07 -2.58
N VAL A 20 -12.69 9.07 -2.96
CA VAL A 20 -11.59 8.53 -2.16
C VAL A 20 -10.28 8.96 -2.80
N CYS A 21 -9.42 9.62 -2.02
CA CYS A 21 -8.07 10.00 -2.42
C CYS A 21 -7.07 9.39 -1.45
N ILE A 22 -5.86 9.09 -1.93
CA ILE A 22 -4.73 8.74 -1.07
C ILE A 22 -3.68 9.83 -1.21
N GLN A 23 -3.33 10.47 -0.10
CA GLN A 23 -2.25 11.47 -0.06
C GLN A 23 -1.34 11.18 1.12
N ALA A 24 -0.03 11.09 0.86
CA ALA A 24 0.98 10.86 1.90
C ALA A 24 0.63 9.70 2.86
N SER A 25 0.11 8.59 2.31
CA SER A 25 -0.34 7.41 3.05
C SER A 25 -1.61 7.58 3.91
N GLU A 26 -2.33 8.69 3.75
CA GLU A 26 -3.65 8.93 4.36
C GLU A 26 -4.76 8.69 3.33
N ILE A 27 -5.87 8.07 3.75
CA ILE A 27 -7.07 7.92 2.92
C ILE A 27 -7.99 9.09 3.25
N ILE A 28 -8.23 9.96 2.28
CA ILE A 28 -9.02 11.16 2.44
C ILE A 28 -10.34 10.98 1.68
N LEU A 29 -11.45 11.12 2.40
CA LEU A 29 -12.77 11.20 1.80
C LEU A 29 -13.13 12.65 1.51
N THR A 30 -13.72 12.90 0.34
CA THR A 30 -14.32 14.19 -0.01
C THR A 30 -15.69 14.01 -0.63
N SER A 31 -16.53 15.04 -0.55
CA SER A 31 -17.81 15.11 -1.25
C SER A 31 -17.63 15.83 -2.60
N LYS A 32 -18.10 15.25 -3.70
CA LYS A 32 -18.12 15.87 -5.03
C LYS A 32 -18.93 17.17 -5.00
N ARG A 33 -20.12 17.12 -4.39
CA ARG A 33 -21.08 18.22 -4.35
C ARG A 33 -20.67 19.33 -3.40
N LEU A 34 -20.12 19.01 -2.23
CA LEU A 34 -19.78 19.99 -1.20
C LEU A 34 -18.34 20.51 -1.31
N ASN A 35 -17.48 19.81 -2.06
CA ASN A 35 -16.06 20.12 -2.17
C ASN A 35 -15.37 20.22 -0.79
N ARG A 36 -15.70 19.29 0.11
CA ARG A 36 -15.21 19.27 1.50
C ARG A 36 -14.72 17.90 1.89
N ARG A 37 -13.72 17.86 2.78
CA ARG A 37 -13.29 16.65 3.49
C ARG A 37 -14.44 16.08 4.31
N LEU A 38 -14.63 14.77 4.25
CA LEU A 38 -15.59 14.02 5.04
C LEU A 38 -14.85 13.20 6.09
N VAL A 39 -15.36 13.19 7.32
CA VAL A 39 -14.84 12.38 8.43
C VAL A 39 -15.98 11.50 8.93
N PRO A 40 -15.99 10.21 8.59
CA PRO A 40 -17.05 9.31 9.02
C PRO A 40 -16.97 9.04 10.52
N ARG A 41 -18.14 8.95 11.17
CA ARG A 41 -18.30 8.64 12.60
C ARG A 41 -19.46 7.68 12.78
N LEU A 42 -19.24 6.65 13.59
CA LEU A 42 -20.31 5.77 14.04
C LEU A 42 -20.79 6.22 15.42
N ALA A 43 -21.99 6.79 15.50
CA ALA A 43 -22.58 7.27 16.75
C ALA A 43 -23.37 6.17 17.50
N SER A 44 -22.83 4.96 17.55
CA SER A 44 -23.43 3.84 18.28
C SER A 44 -22.36 2.86 18.75
N ALA A 45 -22.68 2.03 19.73
CA ALA A 45 -21.82 0.92 20.18
C ALA A 45 -21.92 -0.32 19.27
N TYR A 46 -22.50 -0.19 18.06
CA TYR A 46 -22.60 -1.31 17.14
C TYR A 46 -21.20 -1.78 16.71
N ASN A 47 -20.92 -3.06 16.91
CA ASN A 47 -19.67 -3.67 16.44
C ASN A 47 -19.73 -3.82 14.92
N TYR A 48 -19.25 -2.80 14.21
CA TYR A 48 -19.29 -2.72 12.75
C TYR A 48 -18.46 -3.81 12.06
N SER A 49 -17.50 -4.45 12.74
CA SER A 49 -16.73 -5.56 12.18
C SER A 49 -17.61 -6.77 11.82
N ARG A 50 -18.77 -6.92 12.48
CA ARG A 50 -19.77 -7.96 12.22
C ARG A 50 -20.59 -7.72 10.95
N SER A 51 -20.52 -6.54 10.36
CA SER A 51 -21.26 -6.21 9.13
C SER A 51 -20.57 -6.83 7.92
N ASP A 52 -21.33 -7.48 7.04
CA ASP A 52 -20.82 -8.00 5.76
C ASP A 52 -20.61 -6.91 4.70
N LEU A 53 -21.12 -5.71 4.96
CA LEU A 53 -21.06 -4.59 4.02
C LEU A 53 -19.66 -3.95 4.05
N SER A 54 -18.85 -4.24 3.03
CA SER A 54 -17.48 -3.72 2.89
C SER A 54 -17.41 -2.19 2.95
N VAL A 55 -18.33 -1.49 2.28
CA VAL A 55 -18.40 -0.03 2.29
C VAL A 55 -18.68 0.52 3.69
N TYR A 56 -19.61 -0.09 4.43
CA TYR A 56 -19.93 0.31 5.79
C TYR A 56 -18.75 0.10 6.74
N ARG A 57 -18.07 -1.05 6.63
CA ARG A 57 -16.82 -1.33 7.38
C ARG A 57 -15.72 -0.33 7.04
N PHE A 58 -15.46 -0.11 5.75
CA PHE A 58 -14.46 0.85 5.28
C PHE A 58 -14.69 2.26 5.85
N LEU A 59 -15.91 2.77 5.77
CA LEU A 59 -16.26 4.08 6.34
C LEU A 59 -16.09 4.10 7.87
N SER A 60 -16.45 3.01 8.56
CA SER A 60 -16.29 2.89 10.00
C SER A 60 -14.82 2.81 10.41
N ASP A 61 -13.97 2.11 9.67
CA ASP A 61 -12.53 2.00 9.95
C ASP A 61 -11.82 3.36 9.84
N LEU A 62 -12.22 4.19 8.88
CA LEU A 62 -11.64 5.52 8.69
C LEU A 62 -11.81 6.45 9.90
N GLN A 63 -12.77 6.17 10.79
CA GLN A 63 -12.91 6.94 12.04
C GLN A 63 -11.71 6.76 12.99
N HIS A 64 -10.91 5.71 12.80
CA HIS A 64 -9.75 5.36 13.61
C HIS A 64 -8.40 5.68 12.92
N GLN A 65 -8.42 6.05 11.64
CA GLN A 65 -7.20 6.31 10.87
C GLN A 65 -6.35 7.40 11.53
N ASN A 66 -5.06 7.10 11.73
CA ASN A 66 -4.07 7.99 12.36
C ASN A 66 -4.45 8.46 13.78
N LEU A 67 -5.36 7.75 14.45
CA LEU A 67 -5.80 8.05 15.81
C LEU A 67 -5.57 6.88 16.76
N LYS A 68 -5.31 7.20 18.03
CA LYS A 68 -5.44 6.23 19.12
C LYS A 68 -6.88 6.25 19.62
N SER A 69 -7.75 5.48 18.97
CA SER A 69 -9.19 5.45 19.24
C SER A 69 -9.60 4.57 20.43
N ASN A 70 -8.71 3.71 20.91
CA ASN A 70 -8.93 2.84 22.05
C ASN A 70 -7.85 3.07 23.11
N LEU A 71 -8.28 3.40 24.32
CA LEU A 71 -7.43 3.58 25.50
C LEU A 71 -7.49 2.38 26.47
N ALA A 72 -8.19 1.30 26.09
CA ALA A 72 -8.20 0.07 26.86
C ALA A 72 -6.78 -0.46 27.04
N PHE A 73 -6.49 -0.88 28.27
CA PHE A 73 -5.23 -1.48 28.66
C PHE A 73 -5.50 -2.93 29.06
N ASP A 74 -4.75 -3.85 28.48
CA ASP A 74 -4.81 -5.26 28.81
C ASP A 74 -3.38 -5.80 28.97
N ILE A 75 -3.02 -6.16 30.21
CA ILE A 75 -1.67 -6.64 30.54
C ILE A 75 -1.32 -7.95 29.82
N GLN A 76 -2.32 -8.80 29.55
CA GLN A 76 -2.16 -10.07 28.85
C GLN A 76 -1.73 -9.89 27.39
N SER A 77 -2.13 -8.78 26.75
CA SER A 77 -1.68 -8.44 25.39
C SER A 77 -0.18 -8.15 25.30
N PHE A 78 0.48 -7.79 26.40
CA PHE A 78 1.93 -7.55 26.46
C PHE A 78 2.71 -8.77 26.97
N PHE A 79 2.11 -9.50 27.92
CA PHE A 79 2.72 -10.67 28.55
C PHE A 79 1.76 -11.84 28.47
N PRO A 80 1.69 -12.55 27.34
CA PRO A 80 0.73 -13.63 27.17
C PRO A 80 1.01 -14.80 28.12
N ASP A 81 -0.04 -15.59 28.36
CA ASP A 81 -0.01 -16.92 29.01
C ASP A 81 0.47 -17.02 30.46
N LEU A 82 0.60 -15.91 31.19
CA LEU A 82 0.90 -15.94 32.62
C LEU A 82 -0.19 -16.64 33.44
N ASP A 83 0.24 -17.34 34.49
CA ASP A 83 -0.65 -18.00 35.45
C ASP A 83 -1.38 -16.99 36.35
N TYR A 84 -0.79 -15.82 36.54
CA TYR A 84 -1.36 -14.73 37.32
C TYR A 84 -1.00 -13.38 36.71
N TYR A 85 -2.00 -12.52 36.61
CA TYR A 85 -1.87 -11.11 36.27
C TYR A 85 -2.23 -10.27 37.50
N PRO A 86 -1.31 -9.44 38.01
CA PRO A 86 -1.63 -8.55 39.11
C PRO A 86 -2.62 -7.47 38.67
N ARG A 87 -3.38 -6.94 39.64
CA ARG A 87 -4.16 -5.71 39.45
C ARG A 87 -3.22 -4.59 39.04
N VAL A 88 -3.52 -3.91 37.95
CA VAL A 88 -2.75 -2.76 37.47
C VAL A 88 -3.51 -1.49 37.81
N LEU A 89 -2.84 -0.58 38.52
CA LEU A 89 -3.38 0.73 38.88
C LEU A 89 -2.64 1.85 38.15
N PHE A 90 -3.39 2.84 37.71
CA PHE A 90 -2.87 4.15 37.36
C PHE A 90 -3.43 5.16 38.37
N LYS A 91 -2.58 5.65 39.28
CA LYS A 91 -3.01 6.41 40.46
C LYS A 91 -4.08 5.61 41.24
N ASN A 92 -5.29 6.15 41.36
CA ASN A 92 -6.44 5.55 42.03
C ASN A 92 -7.40 4.81 41.07
N ILE A 93 -7.03 4.63 39.80
CA ILE A 93 -7.85 3.98 38.78
C ILE A 93 -7.32 2.56 38.53
N ILE A 94 -8.18 1.56 38.64
CA ILE A 94 -7.85 0.19 38.24
C ILE A 94 -7.97 0.12 36.71
N VAL A 95 -6.85 -0.06 36.01
CA VAL A 95 -6.81 -0.11 34.53
C VAL A 95 -6.84 -1.54 33.99
N SER A 96 -6.45 -2.52 34.82
CA SER A 96 -6.67 -3.95 34.55
C SER A 96 -6.94 -4.66 35.88
N PRO A 97 -8.04 -5.42 36.01
CA PRO A 97 -8.28 -6.25 37.18
C PRO A 97 -7.22 -7.35 37.29
N ALA A 98 -6.99 -7.84 38.51
CA ALA A 98 -6.21 -9.06 38.73
C ALA A 98 -6.88 -10.26 38.04
N ARG A 99 -6.06 -11.16 37.48
CA ARG A 99 -6.54 -12.38 36.81
C ARG A 99 -5.76 -13.61 37.20
N TRP A 100 -6.42 -14.75 37.28
CA TRP A 100 -5.81 -16.06 37.55
C TRP A 100 -6.15 -17.02 36.43
N LYS A 101 -5.13 -17.67 35.87
CA LYS A 101 -5.28 -18.74 34.90
C LYS A 101 -5.73 -20.01 35.60
N MET A 102 -6.77 -20.64 35.09
CA MET A 102 -7.24 -21.94 35.55
C MET A 102 -7.21 -22.93 34.39
N VAL A 103 -6.47 -24.03 34.59
CA VAL A 103 -6.42 -25.15 33.66
C VAL A 103 -7.53 -26.13 34.04
N LEU A 104 -8.45 -26.39 33.11
CA LEU A 104 -9.69 -27.12 33.34
C LEU A 104 -9.55 -28.63 33.27
N LEU A 105 -8.43 -29.18 32.79
CA LEU A 105 -8.17 -30.62 32.78
C LEU A 105 -8.34 -31.24 34.18
N ALA A 106 -7.93 -30.53 35.23
CA ALA A 106 -8.10 -30.95 36.63
C ALA A 106 -9.55 -30.91 37.14
N PHE A 107 -10.47 -30.32 36.35
CA PHE A 107 -11.86 -30.06 36.72
C PHE A 107 -12.90 -30.70 35.74
N LYS A 108 -12.43 -31.39 34.69
CA LYS A 108 -13.26 -31.97 33.61
C LYS A 108 -13.30 -33.51 33.55
N GLY A 109 -12.46 -34.23 34.30
CA GLY A 109 -12.32 -35.69 34.15
C GLY A 109 -12.86 -36.53 35.32
N ASP A 110 -13.33 -37.75 35.05
CA ASP A 110 -13.61 -38.83 36.02
C ASP A 110 -12.31 -39.43 36.64
N LEU A 111 -11.24 -38.63 36.70
CA LEU A 111 -9.96 -39.08 37.22
C LEU A 111 -9.98 -39.03 38.74
N THR A 112 -9.52 -40.12 39.34
CA THR A 112 -9.37 -40.43 40.77
C THR A 112 -8.49 -39.46 41.58
N GLU A 113 -8.20 -38.27 41.06
CA GLU A 113 -7.47 -37.21 41.77
C GLU A 113 -8.47 -36.12 42.21
N ALA A 114 -8.65 -36.03 43.53
CA ALA A 114 -9.68 -35.28 44.26
C ALA A 114 -9.68 -33.74 44.07
N LYS A 115 -10.01 -33.22 42.88
CA LYS A 115 -10.30 -31.78 42.68
C LYS A 115 -11.61 -31.44 41.93
N ASN A 116 -12.43 -32.43 41.61
CA ASN A 116 -13.70 -32.23 40.88
C ASN A 116 -14.92 -31.86 41.75
N ASP A 117 -14.72 -31.70 43.05
CA ASP A 117 -15.76 -31.36 44.01
C ASP A 117 -15.57 -29.93 44.55
N ILE A 118 -16.55 -29.47 45.33
CA ILE A 118 -16.55 -28.12 45.92
C ILE A 118 -15.32 -27.92 46.83
N ASN A 119 -14.83 -28.98 47.49
CA ASN A 119 -13.67 -28.91 48.37
C ASN A 119 -12.37 -28.68 47.59
N GLY A 120 -12.16 -29.42 46.51
CA GLY A 120 -11.01 -29.23 45.64
C GLY A 120 -10.97 -27.83 45.00
N LEU A 121 -12.13 -27.31 44.62
CA LEU A 121 -12.27 -25.95 44.12
C LEU A 121 -11.95 -24.91 45.21
N ARG A 122 -12.43 -25.08 46.44
CA ARG A 122 -12.08 -24.21 47.59
C ARG A 122 -10.58 -24.19 47.84
N ILE A 123 -9.93 -25.35 47.90
CA ILE A 123 -8.48 -25.45 48.08
C ILE A 123 -7.75 -24.69 46.97
N TRP A 124 -8.16 -24.87 45.71
CA TRP A 124 -7.52 -24.18 44.58
C TRP A 124 -7.64 -22.65 44.68
N LEU A 125 -8.79 -22.14 45.12
CA LEU A 125 -9.05 -20.72 45.34
C LEU A 125 -8.25 -20.17 46.53
N ASP A 126 -8.22 -20.92 47.64
CA ASP A 126 -7.52 -20.55 48.87
C ASP A 126 -5.99 -20.51 48.67
N GLU A 127 -5.41 -21.49 47.96
CA GLU A 127 -3.99 -21.49 47.56
C GLU A 127 -3.57 -20.21 46.81
N ARG A 128 -4.54 -19.56 46.14
CA ARG A 128 -4.35 -18.34 45.33
C ARG A 128 -4.89 -17.09 46.00
N ASN A 129 -5.33 -17.19 47.26
CA ASN A 129 -5.94 -16.11 48.05
C ASN A 129 -7.14 -15.45 47.36
N ILE A 130 -7.96 -16.22 46.65
CA ILE A 130 -9.20 -15.76 46.00
C ILE A 130 -10.36 -15.94 46.98
N THR A 131 -10.39 -15.11 48.01
CA THR A 131 -11.36 -15.17 49.12
C THR A 131 -12.55 -14.23 48.97
N TYR A 132 -12.66 -13.56 47.81
CA TYR A 132 -13.66 -12.56 47.47
C TYR A 132 -14.33 -12.89 46.12
N PRO A 133 -15.50 -12.29 45.82
CA PRO A 133 -16.20 -12.56 44.58
C PRO A 133 -15.32 -12.35 43.35
N PHE A 134 -15.41 -13.29 42.42
CA PHE A 134 -14.69 -13.29 41.16
C PHE A 134 -15.66 -13.42 39.99
N ARG A 135 -15.17 -13.11 38.79
CA ARG A 135 -15.93 -13.22 37.54
C ARG A 135 -15.16 -14.03 36.52
N THR A 136 -15.87 -14.76 35.68
CA THR A 136 -15.30 -15.39 34.49
C THR A 136 -16.31 -15.39 33.36
N GLY A 137 -15.82 -15.57 32.13
CA GLY A 137 -16.63 -15.46 30.93
C GLY A 137 -15.86 -14.87 29.76
N MET A 138 -16.59 -14.57 28.69
CA MET A 138 -16.02 -13.99 27.48
C MET A 138 -16.81 -12.75 27.08
N ALA A 139 -16.08 -11.67 26.78
CA ALA A 139 -16.65 -10.40 26.34
C ALA A 139 -17.75 -9.89 27.29
N ASP A 140 -18.98 -9.72 26.79
CA ASP A 140 -20.16 -9.24 27.50
C ASP A 140 -20.86 -10.32 28.35
N GLN A 141 -20.48 -11.59 28.18
CA GLN A 141 -21.09 -12.72 28.88
C GLN A 141 -20.21 -13.15 30.04
N THR A 142 -20.36 -12.50 31.18
CA THR A 142 -19.62 -12.83 32.41
C THR A 142 -20.56 -13.24 33.53
N LEU A 143 -20.11 -14.21 34.33
CA LEU A 143 -20.79 -14.67 35.53
C LEU A 143 -19.96 -14.32 36.76
N LEU A 144 -20.65 -14.01 37.86
CA LEU A 144 -20.09 -13.68 39.15
C LEU A 144 -20.28 -14.88 40.10
N PHE A 145 -19.25 -15.22 40.86
CA PHE A 145 -19.29 -16.27 41.86
C PHE A 145 -18.67 -15.78 43.17
N ASP A 146 -19.32 -16.05 44.29
CA ASP A 146 -18.80 -15.81 45.63
C ASP A 146 -18.16 -17.08 46.21
N PRO A 147 -16.84 -17.11 46.46
CA PRO A 147 -16.17 -18.30 46.98
C PRO A 147 -16.64 -18.72 48.39
N GLN A 148 -17.35 -17.84 49.11
CA GLN A 148 -17.87 -18.12 50.44
C GLN A 148 -19.22 -18.84 50.42
N LYS A 149 -19.93 -18.85 49.27
CA LYS A 149 -21.25 -19.48 49.12
C LYS A 149 -21.14 -20.83 48.44
N GLY A 150 -21.67 -21.88 49.09
CA GLY A 150 -21.64 -23.25 48.56
C GLY A 150 -22.38 -23.37 47.22
N ASP A 151 -23.54 -22.73 47.10
CA ASP A 151 -24.36 -22.75 45.87
C ASP A 151 -23.64 -22.11 44.68
N ASP A 152 -22.94 -20.99 44.90
CA ASP A 152 -22.14 -20.31 43.87
C ASP A 152 -20.98 -21.19 43.40
N LEU A 153 -20.31 -21.90 44.31
CA LEU A 153 -19.24 -22.85 43.95
C LEU A 153 -19.79 -24.05 43.16
N GLN A 154 -20.98 -24.54 43.50
CA GLN A 154 -21.65 -25.59 42.74
C GLN A 154 -22.02 -25.11 41.33
N ALA A 155 -22.56 -23.89 41.22
CA ALA A 155 -22.85 -23.25 39.94
C ALA A 155 -21.56 -23.02 39.12
N PHE A 156 -20.46 -22.63 39.77
CA PHE A 156 -19.18 -22.45 39.11
C PHE A 156 -18.63 -23.77 38.58
N LEU A 157 -18.68 -24.86 39.35
CA LEU A 157 -18.31 -26.20 38.86
C LEU A 157 -19.15 -26.63 37.65
N ALA A 158 -20.45 -26.39 37.68
CA ALA A 158 -21.32 -26.66 36.54
C ALA A 158 -20.91 -25.82 35.31
N TYR A 159 -20.59 -24.54 35.51
CA TYR A 159 -20.06 -23.66 34.46
C TYR A 159 -18.74 -24.19 33.88
N LEU A 160 -17.81 -24.66 34.71
CA LEU A 160 -16.52 -25.21 34.28
C LEU A 160 -16.68 -26.43 33.36
N LYS A 161 -17.62 -27.33 33.68
CA LYS A 161 -17.92 -28.53 32.89
C LYS A 161 -18.47 -28.21 31.50
N GLN A 162 -19.10 -27.04 31.32
CA GLN A 162 -19.66 -26.60 30.04
C GLN A 162 -18.63 -25.91 29.14
N GLN A 163 -17.46 -25.55 29.67
CA GLN A 163 -16.45 -24.83 28.90
C GLN A 163 -15.77 -25.75 27.87
N LYS A 164 -15.69 -25.28 26.62
CA LYS A 164 -14.98 -25.99 25.55
C LYS A 164 -13.47 -25.80 25.63
N SER A 165 -13.00 -24.64 26.08
CA SER A 165 -11.57 -24.34 26.25
C SER A 165 -10.98 -25.14 27.41
N ASP A 166 -9.70 -25.51 27.33
CA ASP A 166 -8.95 -26.16 28.43
C ASP A 166 -8.40 -25.16 29.44
N VAL A 167 -8.45 -23.86 29.12
CA VAL A 167 -8.00 -22.78 29.98
C VAL A 167 -9.07 -21.71 30.05
N ILE A 168 -9.31 -21.20 31.26
CA ILE A 168 -10.08 -19.98 31.49
C ILE A 168 -9.30 -19.03 32.40
N TYR A 169 -9.72 -17.77 32.39
CA TYR A 169 -9.22 -16.76 33.32
C TYR A 169 -10.34 -16.34 34.28
N LEU A 170 -10.02 -16.31 35.57
CA LEU A 170 -10.85 -15.70 36.60
C LEU A 170 -10.37 -14.26 36.78
N ASN A 171 -11.29 -13.31 36.83
CA ASN A 171 -11.02 -11.90 37.12
C ASN A 171 -11.58 -11.58 38.50
N GLU A 172 -10.97 -10.64 39.21
CA GLU A 172 -11.63 -10.06 40.38
C GLU A 172 -12.95 -9.37 40.00
N ALA A 173 -13.99 -9.50 40.85
CA ALA A 173 -15.31 -8.96 40.53
C ALA A 173 -15.46 -7.45 40.74
N LEU A 174 -14.54 -6.82 41.49
CA LEU A 174 -14.52 -5.40 41.83
C LEU A 174 -15.87 -4.85 42.34
N LEU A 175 -16.54 -5.60 43.21
CA LEU A 175 -17.76 -5.12 43.87
C LEU A 175 -17.39 -4.05 44.90
N GLY A 176 -17.98 -2.85 44.77
CA GLY A 176 -17.76 -1.76 45.72
C GLY A 176 -18.27 -2.10 47.12
N LYS A 177 -17.55 -1.66 48.16
CA LYS A 177 -17.96 -1.86 49.56
C LYS A 177 -19.13 -0.96 49.99
N GLN A 178 -19.38 0.12 49.25
CA GLN A 178 -20.48 1.05 49.45
C GLN A 178 -21.12 1.35 48.09
N ASN A 179 -22.40 1.04 47.96
CA ASN A 179 -23.18 1.40 46.79
C ASN A 179 -23.71 2.82 47.00
N SER A 180 -23.34 3.76 46.13
CA SER A 180 -23.74 5.17 46.24
C SER A 180 -25.10 5.46 45.61
N VAL A 181 -25.62 4.54 44.81
CA VAL A 181 -26.88 4.69 44.07
C VAL A 181 -27.96 3.84 44.76
N HIS A 182 -29.07 4.49 45.09
CA HIS A 182 -30.22 3.87 45.72
C HIS A 182 -31.50 4.23 44.95
N ASP A 183 -32.51 3.35 44.98
CA ASP A 183 -33.86 3.70 44.50
C ASP A 183 -34.63 4.54 45.53
N GLU A 184 -35.88 4.86 45.21
CA GLU A 184 -36.81 5.61 46.07
C GLU A 184 -37.13 4.90 47.40
N LEU A 185 -36.89 3.59 47.49
CA LEU A 185 -37.08 2.77 48.70
C LEU A 185 -35.78 2.62 49.52
N GLY A 186 -34.68 3.19 49.06
CA GLY A 186 -33.36 3.09 49.70
C GLY A 186 -32.61 1.80 49.39
N SER A 187 -33.03 1.01 48.40
CA SER A 187 -32.34 -0.23 47.99
C SER A 187 -31.11 0.11 47.12
N PRO A 188 -29.93 -0.45 47.41
CA PRO A 188 -28.69 -0.11 46.73
C PRO A 188 -28.51 -0.82 45.37
N TYR A 189 -27.85 -0.15 44.43
CA TYR A 189 -27.51 -0.69 43.10
C TYR A 189 -26.01 -0.66 42.81
N HIS A 190 -25.55 -1.61 42.00
CA HIS A 190 -24.24 -1.55 41.35
C HIS A 190 -24.34 -0.73 40.08
N ALA A 191 -23.82 0.50 40.13
CA ALA A 191 -23.86 1.43 39.01
C ALA A 191 -22.61 1.31 38.11
N GLU A 192 -22.83 1.42 36.80
CA GLU A 192 -21.79 1.65 35.80
C GLU A 192 -21.94 3.08 35.26
N TYR A 193 -20.83 3.82 35.17
CA TYR A 193 -20.82 5.21 34.73
C TYR A 193 -20.09 5.34 33.40
N LEU A 194 -20.76 5.89 32.40
CA LEU A 194 -20.14 6.26 31.12
C LEU A 194 -19.62 7.70 31.19
N VAL A 195 -18.30 7.87 31.17
CA VAL A 195 -17.66 9.20 31.17
C VAL A 195 -17.04 9.47 29.80
N ASN A 196 -17.46 10.57 29.18
CA ASN A 196 -16.93 11.01 27.88
C ASN A 196 -15.81 12.02 28.10
N TYR A 197 -14.66 11.78 27.47
CA TYR A 197 -13.51 12.68 27.46
C TYR A 197 -13.26 13.22 26.06
N SER A 198 -12.95 14.51 25.95
CA SER A 198 -12.62 15.17 24.70
C SER A 198 -11.51 16.19 24.90
N HIS A 199 -10.83 16.56 23.82
CA HIS A 199 -9.87 17.65 23.81
C HIS A 199 -10.16 18.62 22.67
N SER A 200 -9.70 19.86 22.80
CA SER A 200 -9.96 20.93 21.80
C SER A 200 -8.91 21.01 20.69
N GLN A 201 -7.88 20.15 20.70
CA GLN A 201 -6.90 20.12 19.63
C GLN A 201 -7.52 19.68 18.30
N THR A 202 -7.26 20.43 17.24
CA THR A 202 -7.66 20.10 15.87
C THR A 202 -6.85 18.91 15.35
N ILE A 203 -7.53 17.79 15.11
CA ILE A 203 -6.88 16.56 14.65
C ILE A 203 -6.96 16.38 13.13
N TYR A 204 -8.09 16.80 12.54
CA TYR A 204 -8.30 16.71 11.10
C TYR A 204 -7.92 18.02 10.43
N ARG A 205 -6.97 17.93 9.50
CA ARG A 205 -6.59 19.08 8.69
C ARG A 205 -7.60 19.30 7.57
N PRO A 206 -7.95 20.55 7.24
CA PRO A 206 -8.67 20.87 6.02
C PRO A 206 -7.94 20.25 4.82
N PHE A 207 -8.71 19.67 3.92
CA PHE A 207 -8.22 19.21 2.64
C PHE A 207 -8.96 20.00 1.57
N GLU A 208 -8.20 20.81 0.83
CA GLU A 208 -8.63 21.60 -0.32
C GLU A 208 -8.67 20.67 -1.54
N PRO A 209 -9.85 20.30 -2.05
CA PRO A 209 -9.96 19.38 -3.18
C PRO A 209 -9.57 20.04 -4.52
N THR A 210 -9.14 21.30 -4.52
CA THR A 210 -8.78 22.10 -5.71
C THR A 210 -7.64 21.49 -6.55
N LYS A 211 -6.95 20.44 -6.06
CA LYS A 211 -6.01 19.62 -6.85
C LYS A 211 -6.58 18.30 -7.36
N LEU A 212 -7.77 17.89 -6.93
CA LEU A 212 -8.49 16.77 -7.53
C LEU A 212 -9.06 17.25 -8.85
N ARG A 213 -8.21 17.24 -9.88
CA ARG A 213 -8.66 17.23 -11.27
C ARG A 213 -9.42 15.92 -11.48
N VAL A 214 -10.69 15.88 -11.07
CA VAL A 214 -11.65 15.01 -11.73
C VAL A 214 -11.74 15.58 -13.13
N SER A 215 -10.91 15.07 -14.03
CA SER A 215 -11.05 15.33 -15.45
C SER A 215 -12.52 15.10 -15.78
N LYS A 216 -13.16 16.10 -16.40
CA LYS A 216 -14.48 15.87 -16.99
C LYS A 216 -14.35 14.59 -17.85
N PRO A 217 -15.27 13.63 -17.75
CA PRO A 217 -15.17 12.32 -18.43
C PRO A 217 -15.16 12.37 -19.97
N ASN A 218 -14.99 13.54 -20.59
CA ASN A 218 -15.39 13.81 -21.98
C ASN A 218 -14.29 14.24 -22.97
N GLU A 219 -12.98 14.13 -22.69
CA GLU A 219 -12.01 14.58 -23.70
C GLU A 219 -11.11 13.50 -24.32
N ILE A 220 -10.85 12.37 -23.64
CA ILE A 220 -10.15 11.22 -24.26
C ILE A 220 -10.71 9.92 -23.68
N GLU A 221 -11.05 8.98 -24.56
CA GLU A 221 -11.45 7.64 -24.16
C GLU A 221 -10.28 6.92 -23.48
N ASN A 222 -10.34 6.80 -22.14
CA ASN A 222 -9.27 6.19 -21.36
C ASN A 222 -9.15 4.69 -21.63
N TYR A 223 -10.25 4.02 -21.95
CA TYR A 223 -10.28 2.59 -22.24
C TYR A 223 -10.12 2.36 -23.73
N GLN A 224 -9.16 1.52 -24.09
CA GLN A 224 -8.93 1.10 -25.47
C GLN A 224 -9.12 -0.41 -25.53
N LEU A 225 -10.32 -0.82 -25.94
CA LEU A 225 -10.71 -2.22 -26.03
C LEU A 225 -9.94 -2.93 -27.16
N PRO A 226 -9.65 -4.24 -27.02
CA PRO A 226 -9.19 -5.04 -28.14
C PRO A 226 -10.19 -4.96 -29.30
N GLY A 227 -9.73 -4.56 -30.49
CA GLY A 227 -10.59 -4.25 -31.63
C GLY A 227 -10.51 -2.79 -32.08
N GLY A 228 -10.10 -1.88 -31.19
CA GLY A 228 -9.94 -0.45 -31.47
C GLY A 228 -8.60 -0.09 -32.11
N GLU A 229 -8.10 1.11 -31.80
CA GLU A 229 -6.82 1.60 -32.34
C GLU A 229 -5.59 0.98 -31.67
N TRP A 230 -5.74 0.36 -30.50
CA TRP A 230 -4.64 -0.18 -29.73
C TRP A 230 -4.72 -1.69 -29.58
N LEU A 231 -3.58 -2.34 -29.75
CA LEU A 231 -3.37 -3.74 -29.46
C LEU A 231 -2.40 -3.85 -28.28
N TYR A 232 -2.85 -4.43 -27.18
CA TYR A 232 -2.08 -4.54 -25.94
C TYR A 232 -1.91 -6.00 -25.53
N PHE A 233 -0.67 -6.47 -25.58
CA PHE A 233 -0.27 -7.79 -25.13
C PHE A 233 0.44 -7.75 -23.78
N GLU A 234 0.10 -8.71 -22.92
CA GLU A 234 0.94 -9.12 -21.79
C GLU A 234 1.63 -10.43 -22.14
N ILE A 235 2.96 -10.43 -22.18
CA ILE A 235 3.77 -11.62 -22.41
C ILE A 235 4.36 -12.03 -21.06
N TYR A 236 3.89 -13.11 -20.46
CA TYR A 236 4.38 -13.60 -19.17
C TYR A 236 5.64 -14.44 -19.36
N LEU A 237 6.73 -14.03 -18.71
CA LEU A 237 8.03 -14.69 -18.80
C LEU A 237 8.96 -14.26 -17.66
N SER A 238 10.01 -15.03 -17.43
CA SER A 238 11.06 -14.66 -16.46
C SER A 238 11.72 -13.33 -16.84
N GLU A 239 11.93 -12.46 -15.85
CA GLU A 239 12.61 -11.17 -16.02
C GLU A 239 13.97 -11.30 -16.70
N PHE A 240 14.72 -12.38 -16.47
CA PHE A 240 16.02 -12.63 -17.09
C PHE A 240 15.95 -12.90 -18.61
N ARG A 241 14.78 -13.29 -19.13
CA ARG A 241 14.56 -13.60 -20.56
C ARG A 241 13.92 -12.46 -21.34
N THR A 242 13.50 -11.39 -20.65
CA THR A 242 12.80 -10.26 -21.27
C THR A 242 13.62 -9.55 -22.34
N ASN A 243 14.93 -9.36 -22.13
CA ASN A 243 15.81 -8.76 -23.14
C ASN A 243 15.94 -9.62 -24.40
N GLU A 244 16.05 -10.95 -24.24
CA GLU A 244 16.08 -11.90 -25.35
C GLU A 244 14.80 -11.79 -26.19
N ILE A 245 13.63 -11.82 -25.53
CA ILE A 245 12.33 -11.72 -26.20
C ILE A 245 12.17 -10.37 -26.92
N LEU A 246 12.55 -9.26 -26.27
CA LEU A 246 12.49 -7.93 -26.87
C LEU A 246 13.38 -7.80 -28.11
N LEU A 247 14.65 -8.20 -28.00
CA LEU A 247 15.65 -7.93 -29.04
C LEU A 247 15.56 -8.90 -30.22
N LYS A 248 15.10 -10.14 -30.00
CA LYS A 248 15.00 -11.16 -31.05
C LYS A 248 13.61 -11.22 -31.67
N TYR A 249 12.58 -11.41 -30.85
CA TYR A 249 11.22 -11.66 -31.36
C TYR A 249 10.48 -10.34 -31.58
N VAL A 250 10.34 -9.50 -30.55
CA VAL A 250 9.55 -8.26 -30.65
C VAL A 250 10.15 -7.30 -31.68
N ALA A 251 11.49 -7.17 -31.73
CA ALA A 251 12.16 -6.38 -32.75
C ALA A 251 11.83 -6.85 -34.18
N GLU A 252 11.80 -8.17 -34.40
CA GLU A 252 11.45 -8.77 -35.68
C GLU A 252 9.98 -8.55 -36.03
N PHE A 253 9.07 -8.72 -35.06
CA PHE A 253 7.66 -8.38 -35.22
C PHE A 253 7.46 -6.94 -35.67
N ILE A 254 8.07 -5.98 -34.97
CA ILE A 254 7.98 -4.54 -35.32
C ILE A 254 8.49 -4.28 -36.73
N ARG A 255 9.58 -4.95 -37.12
CA ARG A 255 10.19 -4.80 -38.45
C ARG A 255 9.24 -5.30 -39.55
N GLN A 256 8.68 -6.49 -39.39
CA GLN A 256 7.74 -7.09 -40.34
C GLN A 256 6.43 -6.28 -40.43
N GLN A 257 5.96 -5.76 -39.30
CA GLN A 257 4.65 -5.12 -39.17
C GLN A 257 4.69 -3.58 -39.28
N LYS A 258 5.80 -3.01 -39.74
CA LYS A 258 6.02 -1.55 -39.83
C LYS A 258 4.94 -0.81 -40.64
N ARG A 259 4.31 -1.47 -41.60
CA ARG A 259 3.21 -0.90 -42.43
C ARG A 259 1.87 -0.84 -41.70
N HIS A 260 1.68 -1.63 -40.65
CA HIS A 260 0.43 -1.71 -39.89
C HIS A 260 0.51 -0.97 -38.55
N VAL A 261 1.71 -0.88 -37.97
CA VAL A 261 1.96 -0.22 -36.69
C VAL A 261 2.32 1.26 -36.90
N LYS A 262 1.60 2.16 -36.21
CA LYS A 262 1.84 3.61 -36.18
C LYS A 262 2.89 3.96 -35.13
N LYS A 263 2.69 3.45 -33.91
CA LYS A 263 3.55 3.64 -32.73
C LYS A 263 3.51 2.37 -31.90
N TRP A 264 4.53 2.17 -31.07
CA TRP A 264 4.52 1.10 -30.09
C TRP A 264 5.38 1.49 -28.90
N PHE A 265 5.15 0.88 -27.75
CA PHE A 265 6.06 0.99 -26.62
C PHE A 265 5.93 -0.22 -25.74
N PHE A 266 6.94 -0.45 -24.90
CA PHE A 266 6.91 -1.52 -23.93
C PHE A 266 7.11 -1.03 -22.51
N ILE A 267 6.66 -1.84 -21.55
CA ILE A 267 6.84 -1.65 -20.11
C ILE A 267 7.16 -3.03 -19.51
N ARG A 268 8.02 -3.08 -18.50
CA ARG A 268 8.27 -4.28 -17.70
C ARG A 268 7.45 -4.22 -16.43
N TYR A 269 6.81 -5.33 -16.07
CA TYR A 269 5.92 -5.40 -14.93
C TYR A 269 6.08 -6.75 -14.21
N ASN A 270 5.71 -6.81 -12.94
CA ASN A 270 5.93 -7.99 -12.09
C ASN A 270 4.71 -8.45 -11.29
N ASP A 271 3.56 -7.77 -11.41
CA ASP A 271 2.31 -8.10 -10.71
C ASP A 271 1.21 -8.48 -11.73
N PRO A 272 0.57 -9.66 -11.63
CA PRO A 272 0.73 -10.71 -10.61
C PRO A 272 1.99 -11.58 -10.77
N ALA A 273 2.66 -11.49 -11.91
CA ALA A 273 3.92 -12.18 -12.19
C ALA A 273 4.75 -11.37 -13.21
N ALA A 274 6.04 -11.70 -13.35
CA ALA A 274 6.92 -11.07 -14.34
C ALA A 274 6.37 -11.17 -15.78
N HIS A 275 6.22 -10.02 -16.44
CA HIS A 275 5.73 -9.95 -17.81
C HIS A 275 6.17 -8.67 -18.54
N LEU A 276 6.12 -8.71 -19.86
CA LEU A 276 6.25 -7.56 -20.74
C LEU A 276 4.88 -7.09 -21.18
N ARG A 277 4.63 -5.79 -21.04
CA ARG A 277 3.46 -5.10 -21.58
C ARG A 277 3.85 -4.47 -22.91
N LEU A 278 3.34 -5.00 -24.02
CA LEU A 278 3.58 -4.46 -25.36
C LEU A 278 2.33 -3.81 -25.91
N ARG A 279 2.40 -2.52 -26.20
CA ARG A 279 1.28 -1.73 -26.72
C ARG A 279 1.61 -1.25 -28.12
N PHE A 280 0.73 -1.54 -29.08
CA PHE A 280 0.86 -1.13 -30.48
C PHE A 280 -0.34 -0.27 -30.87
N GLN A 281 -0.09 0.96 -31.31
CA GLN A 281 -1.12 1.76 -31.97
C GLN A 281 -1.15 1.35 -33.45
N LEU A 282 -2.31 0.94 -33.91
CA LEU A 282 -2.55 0.55 -35.30
C LEU A 282 -2.70 1.79 -36.17
N ARG A 283 -2.32 1.68 -37.44
CA ARG A 283 -2.65 2.69 -38.45
C ARG A 283 -4.11 2.60 -38.90
N ARG A 284 -4.66 1.39 -38.82
CA ARG A 284 -5.98 0.98 -39.32
C ARG A 284 -6.47 -0.21 -38.46
N PRO A 285 -7.67 -0.15 -37.87
CA PRO A 285 -8.18 -1.24 -37.01
C PRO A 285 -8.28 -2.60 -37.73
N GLU A 286 -8.49 -2.60 -39.04
CA GLU A 286 -8.65 -3.82 -39.85
C GLU A 286 -7.39 -4.70 -39.86
N GLY A 287 -6.22 -4.15 -39.51
CA GLY A 287 -4.98 -4.90 -39.39
C GLY A 287 -4.87 -5.76 -38.12
N LEU A 288 -5.83 -5.69 -37.20
CA LEU A 288 -5.74 -6.31 -35.89
C LEU A 288 -5.58 -7.84 -35.95
N GLN A 289 -6.43 -8.54 -36.70
CA GLN A 289 -6.38 -10.00 -36.80
C GLN A 289 -5.03 -10.48 -37.32
N SER A 290 -4.52 -9.82 -38.36
CA SER A 290 -3.22 -10.14 -38.95
C SER A 290 -2.08 -9.98 -37.94
N LEU A 291 -2.11 -8.93 -37.11
CA LEU A 291 -1.09 -8.69 -36.09
C LEU A 291 -1.15 -9.70 -34.94
N VAL A 292 -2.35 -10.07 -34.50
CA VAL A 292 -2.53 -11.11 -33.48
C VAL A 292 -1.99 -12.44 -33.98
N THR A 293 -2.37 -12.86 -35.19
CA THR A 293 -1.86 -14.10 -35.81
C THR A 293 -0.35 -14.05 -36.01
N ALA A 294 0.21 -12.91 -36.42
CA ALA A 294 1.66 -12.77 -36.58
C ALA A 294 2.41 -12.86 -35.25
N MET A 295 1.87 -12.30 -34.17
CA MET A 295 2.47 -12.39 -32.83
C MET A 295 2.39 -13.82 -32.28
N ASP A 296 1.24 -14.48 -32.45
CA ASP A 296 1.05 -15.87 -32.05
C ASP A 296 2.06 -16.79 -32.75
N ASN A 297 2.13 -16.73 -34.09
CA ASN A 297 3.08 -17.54 -34.87
C ASN A 297 4.54 -17.31 -34.45
N LEU A 298 4.90 -16.06 -34.14
CA LEU A 298 6.25 -15.70 -33.73
C LEU A 298 6.62 -16.24 -32.34
N LEU A 299 5.67 -16.25 -31.40
CA LEU A 299 5.92 -16.66 -30.01
C LEU A 299 5.59 -18.14 -29.75
N ASN A 300 4.83 -18.81 -30.62
CA ASN A 300 4.40 -20.19 -30.45
C ASN A 300 5.56 -21.15 -30.10
N GLY A 301 6.70 -21.00 -30.77
CA GLY A 301 7.89 -21.81 -30.49
C GLY A 301 8.44 -21.63 -29.08
N VAL A 302 8.53 -20.38 -28.59
CA VAL A 302 9.04 -20.06 -27.24
C VAL A 302 8.04 -20.31 -26.13
N VAL A 303 6.74 -20.32 -26.47
CA VAL A 303 5.68 -20.77 -25.57
C VAL A 303 5.77 -22.28 -25.38
N LYS A 304 5.87 -23.06 -26.48
CA LYS A 304 6.01 -24.52 -26.41
C LYS A 304 7.29 -24.98 -25.71
N SER A 305 8.36 -24.21 -25.80
CA SER A 305 9.62 -24.51 -25.10
C SER A 305 9.63 -24.05 -23.63
N GLY A 306 8.57 -23.37 -23.15
CA GLY A 306 8.44 -22.88 -21.77
C GLY A 306 9.23 -21.61 -21.44
N ILE A 307 9.81 -20.92 -22.42
CA ILE A 307 10.51 -19.63 -22.20
C ILE A 307 9.49 -18.52 -21.91
N VAL A 308 8.39 -18.53 -22.66
CA VAL A 308 7.21 -17.69 -22.41
C VAL A 308 6.13 -18.57 -21.80
N LYS A 309 5.57 -18.15 -20.67
CA LYS A 309 4.49 -18.87 -19.98
C LYS A 309 3.17 -18.71 -20.72
N SER A 310 2.80 -17.47 -21.06
CA SER A 310 1.55 -17.15 -21.75
C SER A 310 1.63 -15.82 -22.48
N LEU A 311 0.74 -15.66 -23.46
CA LEU A 311 0.45 -14.42 -24.16
C LEU A 311 -1.01 -14.06 -23.91
N GLU A 312 -1.29 -12.86 -23.41
CA GLU A 312 -2.65 -12.40 -23.12
C GLU A 312 -2.95 -11.10 -23.84
N LEU A 313 -4.17 -10.98 -24.37
CA LEU A 313 -4.69 -9.76 -24.96
C LEU A 313 -5.51 -9.00 -23.93
N LYS A 314 -5.21 -7.72 -23.71
CA LYS A 314 -5.80 -6.90 -22.65
C LYS A 314 -6.36 -5.58 -23.17
N THR A 315 -7.25 -4.97 -22.39
CA THR A 315 -7.69 -3.58 -22.58
C THR A 315 -6.58 -2.63 -22.18
N TYR A 316 -6.20 -1.70 -23.07
CA TYR A 316 -5.26 -0.65 -22.69
C TYR A 316 -6.01 0.49 -22.00
N VAL A 317 -5.74 0.68 -20.72
CA VAL A 317 -6.24 1.83 -19.95
C VAL A 317 -5.16 2.90 -19.91
N ARG A 318 -5.45 4.08 -20.45
CA ARG A 318 -4.57 5.24 -20.39
C ARG A 318 -4.51 5.77 -18.95
N GLU A 319 -3.30 6.07 -18.49
CA GLU A 319 -3.03 6.67 -17.18
C GLU A 319 -3.20 8.20 -17.25
N SER A 320 -4.36 8.67 -17.73
CA SER A 320 -4.63 10.10 -17.93
C SER A 320 -4.66 10.88 -16.60
N GLU A 321 -4.97 10.21 -15.49
CA GLU A 321 -4.92 10.75 -14.14
C GLU A 321 -3.48 11.04 -13.70
N ARG A 322 -2.53 10.24 -14.18
CA ARG A 322 -1.10 10.36 -13.86
C ARG A 322 -0.42 11.39 -14.77
N TYR A 323 -0.62 11.27 -16.08
CA TYR A 323 0.09 12.09 -17.06
C TYR A 323 -0.68 13.36 -17.47
N GLY A 324 -1.96 13.46 -17.12
CA GLY A 324 -2.85 14.55 -17.52
C GLY A 324 -3.50 14.29 -18.88
N PRO A 325 -4.82 14.55 -19.03
CA PRO A 325 -5.55 14.26 -20.26
C PRO A 325 -5.06 15.07 -21.46
N THR A 326 -4.61 16.31 -21.27
CA THR A 326 -4.08 17.15 -22.35
C THR A 326 -2.71 16.71 -22.86
N ARG A 327 -1.99 15.89 -22.07
CA ARG A 327 -0.59 15.51 -22.33
C ARG A 327 -0.42 14.04 -22.69
N ILE A 328 -1.39 13.17 -22.35
CA ILE A 328 -1.24 11.71 -22.48
C ILE A 328 -0.82 11.25 -23.87
N LEU A 329 -1.33 11.86 -24.95
CA LEU A 329 -0.97 11.51 -26.32
C LEU A 329 0.48 11.87 -26.68
N LEU A 330 1.01 12.95 -26.09
CA LEU A 330 2.43 13.32 -26.21
C LEU A 330 3.31 12.37 -25.39
N VAL A 331 2.84 11.96 -24.21
CA VAL A 331 3.54 10.98 -23.37
C VAL A 331 3.62 9.61 -24.06
N GLU A 332 2.55 9.14 -24.72
CA GLU A 332 2.58 7.92 -25.54
C GLU A 332 3.60 8.03 -26.68
N GLU A 333 3.71 9.20 -27.31
CA GLU A 333 4.73 9.45 -28.34
C GLU A 333 6.15 9.48 -27.73
N TYR A 334 6.31 10.05 -26.53
CA TYR A 334 7.58 10.04 -25.80
C TYR A 334 7.99 8.59 -25.47
N PHE A 335 7.07 7.78 -24.95
CA PHE A 335 7.30 6.36 -24.66
C PHE A 335 7.67 5.54 -25.88
N PHE A 336 7.13 5.88 -27.06
CA PHE A 336 7.55 5.27 -28.30
C PHE A 336 9.00 5.60 -28.65
N GLN A 337 9.41 6.87 -28.57
CA GLN A 337 10.80 7.25 -28.82
C GLN A 337 11.75 6.64 -27.79
N ASP A 338 11.34 6.63 -26.52
CA ASP A 338 12.10 6.07 -25.40
C ASP A 338 12.28 4.55 -25.54
N SER A 339 11.23 3.82 -25.90
CA SER A 339 11.29 2.38 -26.15
C SER A 339 12.26 2.04 -27.28
N LYS A 340 12.27 2.84 -28.36
CA LYS A 340 13.24 2.67 -29.45
C LYS A 340 14.67 2.93 -28.99
N TYR A 341 14.87 3.98 -28.19
CA TYR A 341 16.18 4.32 -27.63
C TYR A 341 16.70 3.21 -26.72
N CYS A 342 15.90 2.75 -25.75
CA CYS A 342 16.26 1.66 -24.85
C CYS A 342 16.54 0.35 -25.59
N MET A 343 15.74 -0.03 -26.60
CA MET A 343 16.03 -1.23 -27.40
C MET A 343 17.32 -1.08 -28.22
N GLY A 344 17.66 0.13 -28.68
CA GLY A 344 18.94 0.42 -29.31
C GLY A 344 20.11 0.21 -28.35
N LEU A 345 19.99 0.76 -27.13
CA LEU A 345 20.99 0.59 -26.08
C LEU A 345 21.17 -0.87 -25.68
N LEU A 346 20.09 -1.60 -25.41
CA LEU A 346 20.15 -3.01 -25.00
C LEU A 346 20.80 -3.92 -26.05
N ARG A 347 20.83 -3.51 -27.32
CA ARG A 347 21.52 -4.24 -28.38
C ARG A 347 23.04 -4.07 -28.32
N THR A 348 23.53 -2.96 -27.77
CA THR A 348 24.96 -2.59 -27.79
C THR A 348 25.61 -2.58 -26.40
N ALA A 349 24.83 -2.33 -25.34
CA ALA A 349 25.27 -2.14 -23.97
C ALA A 349 24.74 -3.29 -23.10
N VAL A 350 25.52 -4.37 -23.00
CA VAL A 350 25.11 -5.59 -22.26
C VAL A 350 25.52 -5.52 -20.78
N ALA A 351 26.56 -4.75 -20.45
CA ALA A 351 27.04 -4.60 -19.08
C ALA A 351 26.25 -3.54 -18.31
N THR A 352 25.92 -3.82 -17.05
CA THR A 352 25.15 -2.93 -16.15
C THR A 352 25.81 -1.57 -16.00
N ASP A 353 27.14 -1.51 -15.93
CA ASP A 353 27.89 -0.25 -15.82
C ASP A 353 27.71 0.65 -17.05
N THR A 354 27.67 0.05 -18.25
CA THR A 354 27.35 0.77 -19.48
C THR A 354 25.92 1.32 -19.46
N LEU A 355 24.96 0.56 -18.90
CA LEU A 355 23.59 1.03 -18.71
C LEU A 355 23.51 2.18 -17.70
N TYR A 356 24.30 2.16 -16.62
CA TYR A 356 24.37 3.27 -15.68
C TYR A 356 24.94 4.53 -16.33
N VAL A 357 26.07 4.44 -17.04
CA VAL A 357 26.66 5.62 -17.68
C VAL A 357 25.75 6.21 -18.75
N THR A 358 25.14 5.37 -19.59
CA THR A 358 24.16 5.83 -20.60
C THR A 358 22.93 6.46 -19.96
N SER A 359 22.43 5.90 -18.85
CA SER A 359 21.33 6.50 -18.09
C SER A 359 21.72 7.87 -17.53
N LEU A 360 22.92 8.01 -16.97
CA LEU A 360 23.38 9.28 -16.40
C LEU A 360 23.49 10.37 -17.48
N LEU A 361 24.06 10.04 -18.63
CA LEU A 361 24.16 10.98 -19.76
C LEU A 361 22.78 11.36 -20.31
N TYR A 362 21.90 10.37 -20.48
CA TYR A 362 20.52 10.60 -20.93
C TYR A 362 19.76 11.53 -19.97
N LEU A 363 19.84 11.25 -18.66
CA LEU A 363 19.17 12.04 -17.62
C LEU A 363 19.78 13.43 -17.44
N GLN A 364 21.08 13.60 -17.62
CA GLN A 364 21.69 14.94 -17.65
C GLN A 364 21.12 15.79 -18.80
N GLY A 365 20.97 15.20 -19.99
CA GLY A 365 20.33 15.87 -21.13
C GLY A 365 18.86 16.19 -20.86
N LEU A 366 18.12 15.23 -20.31
CA LEU A 366 16.70 15.38 -19.93
C LEU A 366 16.51 16.53 -18.93
N LEU A 367 17.25 16.51 -17.81
CA LEU A 367 17.18 17.55 -16.78
C LEU A 367 17.68 18.91 -17.28
N GLY A 368 18.59 18.91 -18.27
CA GLY A 368 19.04 20.10 -18.96
C GLY A 368 17.91 20.84 -19.69
N ILE A 369 16.93 20.10 -20.18
CA ILE A 369 15.72 20.63 -20.84
C ILE A 369 14.67 21.01 -19.80
N CYS A 370 14.48 20.19 -18.77
CA CYS A 370 13.44 20.39 -17.75
C CYS A 370 13.72 21.57 -16.81
N TYR A 371 14.99 21.81 -16.49
CA TYR A 371 15.41 22.82 -15.51
C TYR A 371 16.54 23.64 -16.09
N THR A 372 16.37 24.96 -16.14
CA THR A 372 17.35 25.87 -16.74
C THR A 372 18.55 26.05 -15.80
N ASN A 373 18.31 26.06 -14.48
CA ASN A 373 19.35 26.27 -13.46
C ASN A 373 19.91 24.95 -12.92
N LEU A 374 21.23 24.91 -12.66
CA LEU A 374 21.90 23.77 -12.02
C LEU A 374 21.36 23.49 -10.61
N GLU A 375 21.04 24.53 -9.83
CA GLU A 375 20.52 24.35 -8.47
C GLU A 375 19.13 23.69 -8.45
N GLU A 376 18.28 23.97 -9.45
CA GLU A 376 16.99 23.29 -9.62
C GLU A 376 17.18 21.80 -9.93
N ARG A 377 18.14 21.48 -10.80
CA ARG A 377 18.49 20.07 -11.11
C ARG A 377 18.99 19.34 -9.86
N ILE A 378 19.87 19.98 -9.07
CA ILE A 378 20.37 19.42 -7.81
C ILE A 378 19.22 19.22 -6.82
N SER A 379 18.33 20.21 -6.69
CA SER A 379 17.17 20.14 -5.81
C SER A 379 16.24 18.97 -6.18
N PHE A 380 15.87 18.86 -7.46
CA PHE A 380 15.04 17.76 -7.97
C PHE A 380 15.65 16.39 -7.65
N VAL A 381 16.91 16.17 -8.04
CA VAL A 381 17.59 14.88 -7.84
C VAL A 381 17.75 14.55 -6.36
N LYS A 382 18.01 15.55 -5.51
CA LYS A 382 18.07 15.37 -4.06
C LYS A 382 16.71 14.95 -3.50
N THR A 383 15.64 15.66 -3.83
CA THR A 383 14.29 15.37 -3.35
C THR A 383 13.87 13.94 -3.68
N ILE A 384 13.98 13.55 -4.96
CA ILE A 384 13.59 12.21 -5.40
C ILE A 384 14.54 11.14 -4.82
N GLY A 385 15.86 11.39 -4.80
CA GLY A 385 16.83 10.45 -4.23
C GLY A 385 16.65 10.21 -2.73
N ASP A 386 16.27 11.24 -1.97
CA ASP A 386 15.99 11.12 -0.53
C ASP A 386 14.67 10.36 -0.29
N GLN A 387 13.65 10.53 -1.15
CA GLN A 387 12.40 9.74 -1.10
C GLN A 387 12.66 8.24 -1.30
N PHE A 388 13.41 7.86 -2.34
CA PHE A 388 13.79 6.45 -2.57
C PHE A 388 14.62 5.87 -1.43
N SER A 389 15.52 6.68 -0.85
CA SER A 389 16.34 6.27 0.28
C SER A 389 15.49 5.97 1.52
N LYS A 390 14.45 6.78 1.76
CA LYS A 390 13.48 6.58 2.84
C LYS A 390 12.60 5.35 2.58
N GLU A 391 12.08 5.18 1.37
CA GLU A 391 11.29 4.01 0.95
C GLU A 391 12.06 2.71 1.19
N ARG A 392 13.35 2.69 0.83
CA ARG A 392 14.23 1.52 0.94
C ARG A 392 14.94 1.38 2.30
N LYS A 393 14.69 2.29 3.25
CA LYS A 393 15.37 2.31 4.56
C LYS A 393 16.90 2.17 4.43
N THR A 394 17.49 2.88 3.46
CA THR A 394 18.92 2.73 3.12
C THR A 394 19.81 3.08 4.30
N THR A 395 20.67 2.13 4.69
CA THR A 395 21.58 2.29 5.83
C THR A 395 22.86 3.04 5.43
N LYS A 396 23.64 3.48 6.44
CA LYS A 396 24.98 4.05 6.22
C LYS A 396 25.90 3.12 5.41
N ALA A 397 25.81 1.80 5.63
CA ALA A 397 26.54 0.81 4.86
C ALA A 397 26.09 0.76 3.39
N GLY A 398 24.79 0.87 3.12
CA GLY A 398 24.24 0.97 1.77
C GLY A 398 24.80 2.17 1.01
N PHE A 399 24.80 3.36 1.62
CA PHE A 399 25.42 4.55 1.01
C PHE A 399 26.92 4.38 0.75
N LYS A 400 27.66 3.73 1.65
CA LYS A 400 29.08 3.44 1.45
C LYS A 400 29.31 2.55 0.21
N ASN A 401 28.45 1.56 -0.02
CA ASN A 401 28.53 0.69 -1.19
C ASN A 401 28.20 1.43 -2.48
N ILE A 402 27.10 2.21 -2.50
CA ILE A 402 26.75 3.07 -3.64
C ILE A 402 27.92 4.01 -3.97
N ASN A 403 28.55 4.60 -2.94
CA ASN A 403 29.68 5.49 -3.14
C ASN A 403 30.90 4.81 -3.75
N ARG A 404 31.20 3.57 -3.35
CA ARG A 404 32.30 2.78 -3.92
C ARG A 404 32.02 2.42 -5.38
N SER A 405 30.81 1.94 -5.67
CA SER A 405 30.40 1.59 -7.02
C SER A 405 30.38 2.81 -7.95
N TYR A 406 30.02 3.98 -7.44
CA TYR A 406 30.13 5.24 -8.19
C TYR A 406 31.58 5.53 -8.60
N GLN A 407 32.55 5.43 -7.68
CA GLN A 407 33.95 5.72 -8.01
C GLN A 407 34.50 4.75 -9.05
N ALA A 408 34.23 3.45 -8.88
CA ALA A 408 34.63 2.45 -9.87
C ALA A 408 34.01 2.71 -11.26
N LEU A 409 32.80 3.27 -11.31
CA LEU A 409 32.14 3.65 -12.56
C LEU A 409 32.83 4.84 -13.23
N ILE A 410 33.16 5.88 -12.46
CA ILE A 410 33.83 7.10 -12.96
C ILE A 410 35.26 6.81 -13.41
N ASP A 411 36.01 5.98 -12.66
CA ASP A 411 37.39 5.61 -13.00
C ASP A 411 37.47 4.88 -14.36
N ASN A 412 36.39 4.22 -14.77
CA ASN A 412 36.29 3.50 -16.04
C ASN A 412 35.51 4.26 -17.12
N PHE A 413 35.10 5.51 -16.87
CA PHE A 413 34.15 6.23 -17.72
C PHE A 413 34.62 6.38 -19.17
N ASP A 414 35.88 6.77 -19.38
CA ASP A 414 36.45 7.00 -20.73
C ASP A 414 36.69 5.71 -21.52
N ASN A 415 36.87 4.58 -20.81
CA ASN A 415 37.04 3.25 -21.42
C ASN A 415 35.72 2.65 -21.89
N LEU A 416 34.59 3.21 -21.49
CA LEU A 416 33.28 2.74 -21.90
C LEU A 416 32.88 3.44 -23.22
N THR A 417 32.91 2.68 -24.32
CA THR A 417 32.49 3.13 -25.66
C THR A 417 31.00 3.50 -25.69
N ILE A 418 30.65 4.71 -25.28
CA ILE A 418 29.25 5.10 -25.00
C ILE A 418 28.76 6.30 -25.83
N ALA A 419 29.68 7.10 -26.39
CA ALA A 419 29.37 8.41 -26.98
C ALA A 419 28.29 8.39 -28.08
N LYS A 420 28.16 7.28 -28.85
CA LYS A 420 27.23 7.22 -29.99
C LYS A 420 25.75 7.10 -29.60
N TYR A 421 25.45 6.61 -28.40
CA TYR A 421 24.07 6.32 -27.98
C TYR A 421 23.65 6.99 -26.68
N ALA A 422 24.49 7.86 -26.10
CA ALA A 422 24.26 8.43 -24.77
C ALA A 422 23.19 9.52 -24.71
N ASN A 423 22.90 10.17 -25.85
CA ASN A 423 22.12 11.40 -25.86
C ASN A 423 20.70 11.18 -26.33
N MET A 424 19.76 11.85 -25.66
CA MET A 424 18.37 11.95 -26.06
C MET A 424 18.26 12.49 -27.50
N GLY A 425 17.52 11.81 -28.37
CA GLY A 425 17.35 12.24 -29.76
C GLY A 425 16.52 13.52 -29.90
N ARG A 426 16.81 14.35 -30.92
CA ARG A 426 16.13 15.65 -31.15
C ARG A 426 14.60 15.57 -31.13
N ARG A 427 14.02 14.52 -31.74
CA ARG A 427 12.56 14.32 -31.75
C ARG A 427 12.01 14.12 -30.34
N GLN A 428 12.70 13.34 -29.51
CA GLN A 428 12.30 13.08 -28.13
C GLN A 428 12.43 14.34 -27.26
N GLN A 429 13.50 15.13 -27.47
CA GLN A 429 13.66 16.44 -26.82
C GLN A 429 12.49 17.39 -27.16
N HIS A 430 12.11 17.46 -28.44
CA HIS A 430 10.98 18.30 -28.89
C HIS A 430 9.65 17.88 -28.25
N ILE A 431 9.41 16.58 -28.11
CA ILE A 431 8.21 16.05 -27.43
C ILE A 431 8.25 16.41 -25.94
N LEU A 432 9.40 16.27 -25.29
CA LEU A 432 9.58 16.64 -23.88
C LEU A 432 9.23 18.12 -23.64
N VAL A 433 9.75 19.03 -24.47
CA VAL A 433 9.42 20.46 -24.38
C VAL A 433 7.90 20.66 -24.48
N LYS A 434 7.23 20.05 -25.46
CA LYS A 434 5.77 20.14 -25.58
C LYS A 434 4.99 19.59 -24.39
N ILE A 435 5.49 18.53 -23.75
CA ILE A 435 4.88 17.99 -22.53
C ILE A 435 5.01 19.02 -21.41
N LEU A 436 6.19 19.63 -21.24
CA LEU A 436 6.46 20.63 -20.22
C LEU A 436 5.69 21.93 -20.43
N ASP A 437 5.54 22.38 -21.68
CA ASP A 437 4.74 23.58 -22.02
C ASP A 437 3.26 23.44 -21.63
N LEU A 438 2.77 22.20 -21.51
CA LEU A 438 1.41 21.88 -21.09
C LEU A 438 1.31 21.51 -19.60
N CYS A 439 2.43 21.53 -18.86
CA CYS A 439 2.45 21.31 -17.42
C CYS A 439 2.23 22.64 -16.69
N ASP A 440 1.38 22.61 -15.67
CA ASP A 440 1.40 23.68 -14.67
C ASP A 440 2.70 23.57 -13.84
N PRO A 441 3.18 24.65 -13.20
CA PRO A 441 4.43 24.62 -12.44
C PRO A 441 4.49 23.50 -11.38
N GLY A 442 3.36 23.14 -10.78
CA GLY A 442 3.27 22.06 -9.81
C GLY A 442 3.30 20.63 -10.39
N ASP A 443 3.08 20.47 -11.70
CA ASP A 443 3.04 19.17 -12.38
C ASP A 443 4.41 18.78 -12.98
N ILE A 444 5.34 19.74 -13.11
CA ILE A 444 6.64 19.52 -13.77
C ILE A 444 7.46 18.45 -13.04
N GLU A 445 7.70 18.61 -11.74
CA GLU A 445 8.53 17.66 -10.98
C GLU A 445 7.95 16.23 -11.00
N PRO A 446 6.64 16.01 -10.72
CA PRO A 446 6.02 14.69 -10.84
C PRO A 446 6.11 14.10 -12.25
N MET A 447 5.83 14.91 -13.29
CA MET A 447 5.91 14.48 -14.68
C MET A 447 7.33 14.02 -15.03
N VAL A 448 8.34 14.80 -14.67
CA VAL A 448 9.75 14.46 -14.93
C VAL A 448 10.12 13.18 -14.19
N ALA A 449 9.76 13.04 -12.91
CA ALA A 449 10.00 11.83 -12.13
C ALA A 449 9.36 10.59 -12.79
N ASP A 450 8.13 10.72 -13.28
CA ASP A 450 7.43 9.63 -13.98
C ASP A 450 8.07 9.24 -15.31
N LEU A 451 8.53 10.22 -16.11
CA LEU A 451 9.23 9.93 -17.36
C LEU A 451 10.58 9.24 -17.11
N VAL A 452 11.32 9.66 -16.08
CA VAL A 452 12.58 9.03 -15.65
C VAL A 452 12.34 7.62 -15.14
N HIS A 453 11.31 7.42 -14.32
CA HIS A 453 10.91 6.10 -13.83
C HIS A 453 10.63 5.14 -15.00
N MET A 454 9.85 5.59 -15.99
CA MET A 454 9.50 4.76 -17.15
C MET A 454 10.70 4.48 -18.05
N HIS A 455 11.67 5.39 -18.15
CA HIS A 455 12.93 5.16 -18.86
C HIS A 455 13.75 4.05 -18.20
N ILE A 456 13.95 4.14 -16.87
CA ILE A 456 14.71 3.15 -16.10
C ILE A 456 13.99 1.79 -16.12
N ASN A 457 12.65 1.79 -16.07
CA ASN A 457 11.84 0.57 -16.20
C ASN A 457 12.11 -0.19 -17.51
N ARG A 458 12.28 0.53 -18.62
CA ARG A 458 12.56 -0.09 -19.92
C ARG A 458 13.98 -0.65 -20.01
N LEU A 459 14.93 -0.01 -19.35
CA LEU A 459 16.34 -0.34 -19.44
C LEU A 459 16.73 -1.54 -18.57
N PHE A 460 16.25 -1.63 -17.32
CA PHE A 460 16.64 -2.68 -16.38
C PHE A 460 15.56 -3.77 -16.27
N SER A 461 15.97 -5.04 -16.39
CA SER A 461 15.05 -6.18 -16.42
C SER A 461 14.46 -6.54 -15.05
N SER A 462 15.22 -6.33 -13.97
CA SER A 462 14.83 -6.58 -12.58
C SER A 462 15.18 -5.36 -11.72
N ASP A 463 14.71 -5.34 -10.47
CA ASP A 463 15.13 -4.41 -9.42
C ASP A 463 15.10 -2.92 -9.83
N GLN A 464 14.14 -2.51 -10.67
CA GLN A 464 14.10 -1.17 -11.27
C GLN A 464 14.18 -0.07 -10.21
N ARG A 465 13.44 -0.24 -9.11
CA ARG A 465 13.44 0.68 -7.96
C ARG A 465 14.80 0.81 -7.27
N ILE A 466 15.65 -0.22 -7.28
CA ILE A 466 17.02 -0.16 -6.77
C ILE A 466 17.90 0.61 -7.77
N HIS A 467 17.77 0.32 -9.06
CA HIS A 467 18.48 1.06 -10.10
C HIS A 467 18.12 2.55 -10.09
N GLU A 468 16.85 2.91 -9.88
CA GLU A 468 16.41 4.30 -9.68
C GLU A 468 17.15 4.97 -8.53
N LEU A 469 17.16 4.34 -7.35
CA LEU A 469 17.91 4.85 -6.19
C LEU A 469 19.39 5.09 -6.54
N ILE A 470 20.05 4.10 -7.14
CA ILE A 470 21.48 4.20 -7.51
C ILE A 470 21.70 5.35 -8.51
N ILE A 471 20.89 5.43 -9.56
CA ILE A 471 21.01 6.45 -10.60
C ILE A 471 20.78 7.86 -10.03
N TYR A 472 19.77 8.07 -9.19
CA TYR A 472 19.56 9.38 -8.55
C TYR A 472 20.74 9.76 -7.64
N GLN A 473 21.31 8.82 -6.89
CA GLN A 473 22.48 9.10 -6.06
C GLN A 473 23.73 9.42 -6.90
N TYR A 474 23.94 8.70 -8.01
CA TYR A 474 25.04 8.97 -8.94
C TYR A 474 24.88 10.32 -9.63
N LEU A 475 23.67 10.64 -10.10
CA LEU A 475 23.36 11.91 -10.74
C LEU A 475 23.54 13.08 -9.77
N ARG A 476 23.16 12.92 -8.49
CA ARG A 476 23.39 13.91 -7.44
C ARG A 476 24.87 14.24 -7.32
N LYS A 477 25.73 13.21 -7.28
CA LYS A 477 27.18 13.40 -7.20
C LYS A 477 27.75 14.11 -8.41
N LEU A 478 27.36 13.70 -9.61
CA LEU A 478 27.79 14.32 -10.86
C LEU A 478 27.43 15.81 -10.92
N LEU A 479 26.20 16.17 -10.53
CA LEU A 479 25.77 17.56 -10.51
C LEU A 479 26.49 18.39 -9.43
N LEU A 480 26.76 17.80 -8.26
CA LEU A 480 27.55 18.45 -7.21
C LEU A 480 29.02 18.65 -7.59
N ALA A 481 29.64 17.70 -8.30
CA ALA A 481 31.00 17.87 -8.83
C ALA A 481 31.07 19.05 -9.80
N ARG A 482 30.14 19.13 -10.75
CA ARG A 482 30.02 20.26 -11.69
C ARG A 482 29.83 21.60 -11.00
N ARG A 483 29.09 21.64 -9.89
CA ARG A 483 28.92 22.86 -9.08
C ARG A 483 30.24 23.36 -8.50
N VAL A 484 31.16 22.46 -8.16
CA VAL A 484 32.49 22.79 -7.58
C VAL A 484 33.54 23.03 -8.68
N GLY A 485 33.20 22.84 -9.96
CA GLY A 485 34.12 22.99 -11.10
C GLY A 485 35.05 21.79 -11.30
N LEU A 486 34.65 20.61 -10.81
CA LEU A 486 35.38 19.34 -10.93
C LEU A 486 34.76 18.41 -11.99
#